data_AF-A0AAU5JI73-F1
#
_entry.id   AF-A0AAU5JI73-F1
#
_cell.length_a   1.000
_cell.length_b   1.000
_cell.length_c   1.000
_cell.angle_alpha   90.00
_cell.angle_beta   90.00
_cell.angle_gamma   90.00
#
_symmetry.space_group_name_H-M   'P 1'
#
loop_
_entity.id
_entity.type
_entity.pdbx_description
1 polymer ?
#
loop_
_entity_poly.entity_id
_entity_poly.type
_entity_poly.pdbx_seq_one_letter_code
_entity_poly.pdbx_strand_id
1 'polypeptide(L)'
;MAGSSVQILGTGQLLELSRRLRAASGTTVQRNLSRRIRRAAEPLHGELRSTMQGMPIRSPGRSPGGRGGPSPTRRPLRATLAAAIKISVRTSSSPGARVYVDKGMLPHDLKFMPEAMNDAPGGRLRHPVFRNRRRWANQFVTPLWWDKAVRSHTPRMTAEVTRVLDDVRRQLD
;
A
#
# COMPACT_ATOMS: atom_id res chain seq x y z
N MET A 1 -5.89 8.62 5.05
CA MET A 1 -6.58 7.76 4.06
C MET A 1 -5.76 6.48 3.76
N ALA A 2 -5.37 5.69 4.77
CA ALA A 2 -4.76 4.39 4.46
C ALA A 2 -5.83 3.38 4.05
N GLY A 3 -5.62 2.72 2.93
CA GLY A 3 -6.66 1.92 2.28
C GLY A 3 -7.30 2.62 1.08
N SER A 4 -6.99 3.90 0.87
CA SER A 4 -7.17 4.51 -0.45
C SER A 4 -6.06 4.00 -1.38
N SER A 5 -6.45 3.51 -2.54
CA SER A 5 -5.50 3.11 -3.56
C SER A 5 -4.89 4.31 -4.23
N VAL A 6 -3.56 4.36 -4.27
CA VAL A 6 -2.88 5.38 -5.05
C VAL A 6 -2.74 4.84 -6.47
N GLN A 7 -3.44 5.49 -7.38
CA GLN A 7 -3.31 5.24 -8.81
C GLN A 7 -2.53 6.41 -9.40
N ILE A 8 -1.34 6.14 -9.92
CA ILE A 8 -0.60 7.14 -10.69
C ILE A 8 -1.03 6.99 -12.14
N LEU A 9 -1.82 7.96 -12.59
CA LEU A 9 -2.26 8.11 -13.97
C LEU A 9 -1.28 9.05 -14.67
N GLY A 10 -0.73 8.64 -15.80
CA GLY A 10 -0.33 9.62 -16.82
C GLY A 10 -1.59 10.07 -17.56
N THR A 11 -1.83 11.37 -17.59
CA THR A 11 -3.05 11.99 -18.10
C THR A 11 -3.12 11.94 -19.64
N GLY A 12 -4.31 11.67 -20.19
CA GLY A 12 -4.75 11.90 -21.59
C GLY A 12 -4.01 11.12 -22.71
N GLN A 13 -2.70 11.28 -22.81
CA GLN A 13 -1.84 10.75 -23.88
C GLN A 13 -1.68 9.21 -23.86
N LEU A 14 -2.02 8.59 -22.73
CA LEU A 14 -1.89 7.15 -22.49
C LEU A 14 -2.93 6.28 -23.20
N LEU A 15 -4.14 6.81 -23.46
CA LEU A 15 -5.18 6.03 -24.15
C LEU A 15 -4.79 5.78 -25.61
N GLU A 16 -4.30 6.82 -26.28
CA GLU A 16 -3.85 6.75 -27.67
C GLU A 16 -2.61 5.87 -27.81
N LEU A 17 -1.63 6.05 -26.90
CA LEU A 17 -0.47 5.16 -26.81
C LEU A 17 -0.90 3.71 -26.53
N SER A 18 -1.90 3.46 -25.68
CA SER A 18 -2.38 2.10 -25.39
C SER A 18 -3.06 1.45 -26.59
N ARG A 19 -3.77 2.22 -27.42
CA ARG A 19 -4.38 1.74 -28.67
C ARG A 19 -3.31 1.39 -29.68
N ARG A 20 -2.33 2.27 -29.88
CA ARG A 20 -1.16 2.02 -30.73
C ARG A 20 -0.33 0.84 -30.23
N LEU A 21 -0.13 0.71 -28.92
CA LEU A 21 0.51 -0.45 -28.29
C LEU A 21 -0.24 -1.77 -28.53
N ARG A 22 -1.56 -1.75 -28.61
CA ARG A 22 -2.35 -2.95 -28.94
C ARG A 22 -2.34 -3.25 -30.44
N ALA A 23 -2.30 -2.22 -31.28
CA ALA A 23 -2.32 -2.34 -32.73
C ALA A 23 -0.94 -2.70 -33.32
N ALA A 24 0.13 -2.13 -32.77
CA ALA A 24 1.50 -2.26 -33.29
C ALA A 24 2.38 -3.24 -32.50
N SER A 25 2.01 -3.62 -31.26
CA SER A 25 2.93 -4.31 -30.36
C SER A 25 2.40 -5.65 -29.84
N GLY A 26 3.13 -6.72 -30.17
CA GLY A 26 2.88 -8.06 -29.63
C GLY A 26 3.02 -8.15 -28.11
N THR A 27 2.64 -9.31 -27.55
CA THR A 27 2.64 -9.62 -26.10
C THR A 27 3.97 -9.30 -25.40
N THR A 28 5.09 -9.25 -26.11
CA THR A 28 6.43 -8.93 -25.59
C THR A 28 6.58 -7.48 -25.15
N VAL A 29 6.11 -6.50 -25.94
CA VAL A 29 6.21 -5.07 -25.59
C VAL A 29 5.33 -4.76 -24.38
N GLN A 30 4.12 -5.32 -24.33
CA GLN A 30 3.23 -5.19 -23.19
C GLN A 30 3.83 -5.80 -21.91
N ARG A 31 4.49 -6.96 -22.01
CA ARG A 31 5.24 -7.59 -20.89
C ARG A 31 6.46 -6.77 -20.46
N ASN A 32 7.13 -6.09 -21.38
CA ASN A 32 8.24 -5.18 -21.06
C ASN A 32 7.71 -3.94 -20.34
N LEU A 33 6.67 -3.30 -20.87
CA LEU A 33 6.01 -2.14 -20.27
C LEU A 33 5.52 -2.44 -18.84
N SER A 34 4.80 -3.56 -18.66
CA SER A 34 4.28 -3.95 -17.34
C SER A 34 5.40 -4.16 -16.33
N ARG A 35 6.50 -4.80 -16.73
CA ARG A 35 7.69 -4.99 -15.89
C ARG A 35 8.34 -3.67 -15.50
N ARG A 36 8.49 -2.73 -16.44
CA ARG A 36 9.10 -1.42 -16.19
C ARG A 36 8.25 -0.56 -15.27
N ILE A 37 6.93 -0.50 -15.51
CA ILE A 37 5.98 0.18 -14.61
C ILE A 37 5.99 -0.46 -13.22
N ARG A 38 6.06 -1.79 -13.12
CA ARG A 38 6.17 -2.48 -11.81
C ARG A 38 7.42 -2.05 -11.05
N ARG A 39 8.57 -2.03 -11.73
CA ARG A 39 9.85 -1.60 -11.14
C ARG A 39 9.79 -0.15 -10.64
N ALA A 40 9.07 0.74 -11.33
CA ALA A 40 8.87 2.12 -10.86
C ALA A 40 8.10 2.20 -9.53
N ALA A 41 7.17 1.27 -9.28
CA ALA A 41 6.38 1.20 -8.05
C ALA A 41 7.04 0.44 -6.89
N GLU A 42 8.11 -0.33 -7.16
CA GLU A 42 8.80 -1.16 -6.17
C GLU A 42 9.35 -0.36 -4.97
N PRO A 43 9.96 0.84 -5.15
CA PRO A 43 10.46 1.62 -4.01
C PRO A 43 9.35 2.01 -3.03
N LEU A 44 8.18 2.44 -3.53
CA LEU A 44 7.03 2.77 -2.67
C LEU A 44 6.51 1.52 -1.95
N HIS A 45 6.43 0.39 -2.65
CA HIS A 45 5.99 -0.87 -2.06
C HIS A 45 6.92 -1.33 -0.94
N GLY A 46 8.23 -1.28 -1.17
CA GLY A 46 9.26 -1.61 -0.18
C GLY A 46 9.18 -0.73 1.05
N GLU A 47 9.06 0.59 0.86
CA GLU A 47 8.95 1.56 1.96
C GLU A 47 7.70 1.33 2.81
N LEU A 48 6.54 1.14 2.17
CA LEU A 48 5.28 0.87 2.86
C LEU A 48 5.35 -0.43 3.67
N ARG A 49 5.96 -1.48 3.11
CA ARG A 49 6.12 -2.78 3.78
C ARG A 49 7.09 -2.67 4.96
N SER A 50 8.23 -2.00 4.76
CA SER A 50 9.24 -1.75 5.78
C SER A 50 8.66 -0.92 6.94
N THR A 51 7.98 0.18 6.62
CA THR A 51 7.31 1.05 7.60
C THR A 51 6.29 0.28 8.41
N MET A 52 5.44 -0.55 7.78
CA MET A 52 4.44 -1.35 8.47
C MET A 52 5.09 -2.40 9.40
N GLN A 53 6.17 -3.05 8.97
CA GLN A 53 6.89 -4.04 9.77
C GLN A 53 7.62 -3.39 10.97
N GLY A 54 8.28 -2.25 10.74
CA GLY A 54 9.05 -1.51 11.73
C GLY A 54 8.22 -0.62 12.65
N MET A 55 6.93 -0.43 12.38
CA MET A 55 6.11 0.54 13.12
C MET A 55 6.08 0.27 14.62
N PRO A 56 6.48 1.24 15.47
CA PRO A 56 6.35 1.10 16.91
C PRO A 56 4.86 1.14 17.29
N ILE A 57 4.39 0.07 17.92
CA ILE A 57 3.05 0.00 18.54
C ILE A 57 3.25 -0.04 20.05
N ARG A 58 2.87 1.02 20.74
CA ARG A 58 3.10 1.19 22.19
C ARG A 58 1.80 1.05 22.96
N SER A 59 1.84 0.42 24.13
CA SER A 59 0.72 0.43 25.08
C SER A 59 0.92 1.54 26.12
N PRO A 60 -0.14 2.10 26.75
CA PRO A 60 -0.08 3.17 27.75
C PRO A 60 0.68 2.87 29.05
N GLY A 61 1.55 1.86 29.10
CA GLY A 61 2.09 1.31 30.34
C GLY A 61 1.07 0.39 31.04
N ARG A 62 1.58 -0.56 31.84
CA ARG A 62 0.75 -1.41 32.71
C ARG A 62 0.62 -0.74 34.08
N SER A 63 -0.55 -0.83 34.69
CA SER A 63 -0.68 -0.57 36.13
C SER A 63 0.20 -1.56 36.92
N PRO A 64 0.85 -1.13 38.01
CA PRO A 64 1.66 -2.02 38.85
C PRO A 64 0.86 -3.28 39.26
N GLY A 65 1.44 -4.48 39.08
CA GLY A 65 0.83 -5.76 39.47
C GLY A 65 0.00 -6.49 38.40
N GLY A 66 -0.33 -5.86 37.26
CA GLY A 66 -1.10 -6.50 36.19
C GLY A 66 -0.28 -7.41 35.28
N ARG A 67 -0.29 -8.73 35.49
CA ARG A 67 0.24 -9.69 34.49
C ARG A 67 -0.75 -9.81 33.33
N GLY A 68 -0.37 -9.28 32.17
CA GLY A 68 -1.15 -9.52 30.95
C GLY A 68 -1.02 -10.98 30.53
N GLY A 69 -2.15 -11.63 30.24
CA GLY A 69 -2.16 -12.99 29.73
C GLY A 69 -1.54 -13.09 28.32
N PRO A 70 -1.20 -14.31 27.88
CA PRO A 70 -0.72 -14.56 26.53
C PRO A 70 -1.73 -14.05 25.50
N SER A 71 -1.23 -13.57 24.36
CA SER A 71 -2.09 -13.19 23.24
C SER A 71 -2.91 -14.41 22.80
N PRO A 72 -4.24 -14.31 22.65
CA PRO A 72 -5.07 -15.38 22.13
C PRO A 72 -4.83 -15.58 20.63
N THR A 73 -4.15 -14.65 19.98
CA THR A 73 -3.76 -14.77 18.57
C THR A 73 -2.26 -15.00 18.46
N ARG A 74 -1.88 -16.04 17.71
CA ARG A 74 -0.47 -16.31 17.34
C ARG A 74 -0.02 -15.55 16.10
N ARG A 75 -0.96 -14.89 15.42
CA ARG A 75 -0.73 -14.18 14.16
C ARG A 75 -0.06 -12.82 14.42
N PRO A 76 1.14 -12.57 13.87
CA PRO A 76 1.80 -11.27 13.99
C PRO A 76 1.04 -10.20 13.20
N LEU A 77 0.54 -9.18 13.89
CA LEU A 77 -0.25 -8.08 13.31
C LEU A 77 0.49 -7.39 12.15
N ARG A 78 1.69 -6.88 12.42
CA ARG A 78 2.47 -6.09 11.45
C ARG A 78 2.80 -6.89 10.20
N ALA A 79 3.26 -8.13 10.36
CA ALA A 79 3.57 -9.01 9.24
C ALA A 79 2.33 -9.34 8.40
N THR A 80 1.16 -9.51 9.04
CA THR A 80 -0.10 -9.74 8.33
C THR A 80 -0.49 -8.53 7.48
N LEU A 81 -0.42 -7.33 8.05
CA LEU A 81 -0.74 -6.09 7.33
C LEU A 81 0.26 -5.84 6.20
N ALA A 82 1.55 -6.03 6.46
CA ALA A 82 2.62 -5.86 5.48
C ALA A 82 2.49 -6.84 4.29
N ALA A 83 2.07 -8.08 4.53
CA ALA A 83 1.86 -9.08 3.48
C ALA A 83 0.68 -8.75 2.55
N ALA A 84 -0.29 -7.98 3.05
CA ALA A 84 -1.45 -7.52 2.29
C ALA A 84 -1.14 -6.31 1.40
N ILE A 85 0.03 -5.67 1.50
CA ILE A 85 0.43 -4.57 0.62
C ILE A 85 0.87 -5.14 -0.72
N LYS A 86 0.19 -4.74 -1.81
CA LYS A 86 0.38 -5.28 -3.17
C LYS A 86 0.59 -4.19 -4.20
N ILE A 87 1.28 -4.58 -5.27
CA ILE A 87 1.40 -3.81 -6.52
C ILE A 87 0.47 -4.45 -7.55
N SER A 88 -0.43 -3.67 -8.12
CA SER A 88 -1.18 -3.98 -9.33
C SER A 88 -0.65 -3.12 -10.47
N VAL A 89 -0.34 -3.73 -11.60
CA VAL A 89 0.02 -3.01 -12.82
C VAL A 89 -1.07 -3.25 -13.84
N ARG A 90 -1.57 -2.17 -14.42
CA ARG A 90 -2.49 -2.21 -15.56
C ARG A 90 -1.72 -1.71 -16.77
N THR A 91 -1.94 -2.33 -17.93
CA THR A 91 -1.31 -1.96 -19.21
C THR A 91 -2.33 -1.72 -20.32
N SER A 92 -3.62 -1.90 -20.03
CA SER A 92 -4.69 -1.80 -21.02
C SER A 92 -5.22 -0.38 -21.16
N SER A 93 -6.40 -0.06 -20.62
CA SER A 93 -7.11 1.22 -20.85
C SER A 93 -6.60 2.35 -19.98
N SER A 94 -5.99 2.03 -18.84
CA SER A 94 -5.35 3.01 -17.95
C SER A 94 -3.99 2.45 -17.51
N PRO A 95 -2.97 2.51 -18.39
CA PRO A 95 -1.67 1.98 -18.03
C PRO A 95 -1.08 2.74 -16.84
N GLY A 96 -0.61 2.00 -15.84
CA GLY A 96 -0.12 2.57 -14.59
C GLY A 96 0.11 1.51 -13.53
N ALA A 97 0.80 1.92 -12.46
CA ALA A 97 0.96 1.13 -11.25
C ALA A 97 0.03 1.66 -10.16
N ARG A 98 -0.53 0.72 -9.39
CA ARG A 98 -1.29 0.97 -8.18
C ARG A 98 -0.67 0.18 -7.05
N VAL A 99 -0.31 0.88 -5.97
CA VAL A 99 0.03 0.23 -4.70
C VAL A 99 -1.18 0.33 -3.79
N TYR A 100 -1.61 -0.79 -3.22
CA TYR A 100 -2.83 -0.87 -2.42
C TYR A 100 -2.70 -1.93 -1.32
N VAL A 101 -3.55 -1.82 -0.31
CA VAL A 101 -3.74 -2.89 0.68
C VAL A 101 -4.86 -3.80 0.22
N ASP A 102 -4.55 -5.08 0.01
CA ASP A 102 -5.52 -6.10 -0.37
C ASP A 102 -6.36 -6.53 0.83
N LYS A 103 -7.56 -5.94 0.95
CA LYS A 103 -8.52 -6.26 2.02
C LYS A 103 -9.04 -7.71 1.94
N GLY A 104 -8.90 -8.40 0.81
CA GLY A 104 -9.27 -9.82 0.65
C GLY A 104 -8.26 -10.77 1.31
N MET A 105 -6.99 -10.36 1.39
CA MET A 105 -5.94 -11.11 2.10
C MET A 105 -5.95 -10.89 3.61
N LEU A 106 -6.63 -9.84 4.08
CA LEU A 106 -6.74 -9.53 5.49
C LEU A 106 -7.89 -10.34 6.12
N PRO A 107 -7.64 -11.03 7.24
CA PRO A 107 -8.74 -11.64 7.99
C PRO A 107 -9.70 -10.58 8.50
N HIS A 108 -10.95 -11.00 8.70
CA HIS A 108 -12.09 -10.10 8.89
C HIS A 108 -11.87 -9.03 9.98
N ASP A 109 -11.20 -9.40 11.08
CA ASP A 109 -10.92 -8.52 12.22
C ASP A 109 -9.86 -7.44 11.95
N LEU A 110 -9.08 -7.56 10.88
CA LEU A 110 -8.03 -6.62 10.50
C LEU A 110 -8.33 -5.79 9.25
N LYS A 111 -9.47 -6.01 8.57
CA LYS A 111 -9.80 -5.35 7.29
C LYS A 111 -9.72 -3.82 7.33
N PHE A 112 -10.05 -3.23 8.48
CA PHE A 112 -10.05 -1.78 8.70
C PHE A 112 -8.82 -1.30 9.50
N MET A 113 -7.97 -2.22 9.95
CA MET A 113 -6.82 -1.87 10.78
C MET A 113 -5.80 -0.97 10.08
N PRO A 114 -5.44 -1.18 8.79
CA PRO A 114 -4.54 -0.26 8.07
C PRO A 114 -5.03 1.20 8.10
N GLU A 115 -6.32 1.39 7.85
CA GLU A 115 -7.01 2.69 7.84
C GLU A 115 -7.01 3.31 9.23
N ALA A 116 -7.46 2.54 10.23
CA ALA A 116 -7.45 2.97 11.62
C ALA A 116 -6.05 3.38 12.09
N MET A 117 -4.99 2.64 11.71
CA MET A 117 -3.61 2.94 12.09
C MET A 117 -3.10 4.25 11.46
N ASN A 118 -3.51 4.55 10.23
CA ASN A 118 -3.07 5.76 9.55
C ASN A 118 -3.82 7.00 10.00
N ASP A 119 -5.13 6.85 10.20
CA ASP A 119 -6.04 7.95 10.48
C ASP A 119 -6.27 8.15 11.98
N ALA A 120 -5.59 7.36 12.83
CA ALA A 120 -5.64 7.44 14.29
C ALA A 120 -5.37 8.88 14.77
N PRO A 121 -6.37 9.59 15.35
CA PRO A 121 -6.17 10.92 15.90
C PRO A 121 -5.15 10.86 17.04
N GLY A 122 -4.09 11.67 16.95
CA GLY A 122 -2.97 11.64 17.91
C GLY A 122 -2.24 10.28 17.96
N GLY A 123 -2.39 9.43 16.94
CA GLY A 123 -1.83 8.07 16.91
C GLY A 123 -2.53 7.08 17.83
N ARG A 124 -3.66 7.43 18.46
CA ARG A 124 -4.34 6.58 19.44
C ARG A 124 -5.34 5.61 18.78
N LEU A 125 -5.03 4.33 18.84
CA LEU A 125 -5.91 3.21 18.50
C LEU A 125 -6.64 2.71 19.73
N ARG A 126 -7.97 2.80 19.72
CA ARG A 126 -8.82 2.25 20.77
C ARG A 126 -9.51 0.99 20.26
N HIS A 127 -9.30 -0.14 20.92
CA HIS A 127 -9.87 -1.43 20.51
C HIS A 127 -10.33 -2.26 21.71
N PRO A 128 -11.33 -3.15 21.55
CA PRO A 128 -11.71 -4.08 22.61
C PRO A 128 -10.56 -5.05 22.90
N VAL A 129 -10.37 -5.40 24.17
CA VAL A 129 -9.40 -6.41 24.59
C VAL A 129 -9.92 -7.78 24.16
N PHE A 130 -9.30 -8.41 23.17
CA PHE A 130 -9.66 -9.76 22.70
C PHE A 130 -11.17 -9.95 22.42
N ARG A 131 -11.79 -8.98 21.74
CA ARG A 131 -13.24 -8.94 21.44
C ARG A 131 -14.17 -8.72 22.65
N ASN A 132 -13.63 -8.54 23.86
CA ASN A 132 -14.42 -8.11 25.01
C ASN A 132 -14.82 -6.63 24.87
N ARG A 133 -16.06 -6.36 24.45
CA ARG A 133 -16.57 -4.99 24.27
C ARG A 133 -16.78 -4.21 25.58
N ARG A 134 -16.73 -4.88 26.73
CA ARG A 134 -16.80 -4.24 28.07
C ARG A 134 -15.43 -3.71 28.53
N ARG A 135 -14.33 -4.13 27.90
CA ARG A 135 -12.97 -3.69 28.24
C ARG A 135 -12.24 -3.18 27.01
N TRP A 136 -11.83 -1.93 27.06
CA TRP A 136 -11.14 -1.26 25.96
C TRP A 136 -9.69 -1.01 26.31
N ALA A 137 -8.81 -1.27 25.35
CA ALA A 137 -7.40 -0.92 25.43
C ALA A 137 -7.11 0.23 24.48
N ASN A 138 -6.12 1.03 24.85
CA ASN A 138 -5.49 2.00 23.97
C ASN A 138 -4.15 1.43 23.52
N GLN A 139 -3.79 1.68 22.26
CA GLN A 139 -2.46 1.50 21.71
C GLN A 139 -2.10 2.77 20.94
N PHE A 140 -0.81 3.08 20.88
CA PHE A 140 -0.30 4.23 20.15
C PHE A 140 0.54 3.76 18.98
N VAL A 141 0.24 4.30 17.81
CA VAL A 141 0.93 4.03 16.55
C VAL A 141 1.43 5.31 15.93
N THR A 142 2.33 5.21 14.97
CA THR A 142 2.73 6.35 14.15
C THR A 142 1.68 6.58 13.05
N PRO A 143 0.87 7.65 13.11
CA PRO A 143 -0.14 7.92 12.10
C PRO A 143 0.51 8.38 10.78
N LEU A 144 -0.32 8.47 9.73
CA LEU A 144 0.09 8.91 8.39
C LEU A 144 1.21 8.08 7.75
N TRP A 145 1.42 6.85 8.21
CA TRP A 145 2.45 5.96 7.67
C TRP A 145 2.27 5.70 6.17
N TRP A 146 1.01 5.62 5.69
CA TRP A 146 0.69 5.48 4.27
C TRP A 146 0.84 6.81 3.55
N ASP A 147 0.19 7.85 4.07
CA ASP A 147 0.11 9.14 3.40
C ASP A 147 1.49 9.82 3.26
N LYS A 148 2.40 9.61 4.23
CA LYS A 148 3.77 10.11 4.15
C LYS A 148 4.58 9.38 3.07
N ALA A 149 4.56 8.06 3.05
CA ALA A 149 5.29 7.25 2.06
C ALA A 149 4.77 7.52 0.63
N VAL A 150 3.45 7.62 0.47
CA VAL A 150 2.86 7.97 -0.82
C VAL A 150 3.34 9.34 -1.29
N ARG A 151 3.27 10.35 -0.40
CA ARG A 151 3.67 11.71 -0.75
C ARG A 151 5.14 11.82 -1.14
N SER A 152 6.03 11.12 -0.44
CA SER A 152 7.47 11.15 -0.74
C SER A 152 7.82 10.44 -2.04
N HIS A 153 7.14 9.35 -2.39
CA HIS A 153 7.47 8.56 -3.58
C HIS A 153 6.70 8.92 -4.85
N THR A 154 5.55 9.59 -4.74
CA THR A 154 4.71 9.93 -5.90
C THR A 154 5.47 10.68 -7.00
N PRO A 155 6.24 11.75 -6.73
CA PRO A 155 6.94 12.49 -7.79
C PRO A 155 7.92 11.62 -8.60
N ARG A 156 8.72 10.80 -7.91
CA ARG A 156 9.66 9.88 -8.54
C ARG A 156 8.95 8.82 -9.37
N MET A 157 7.89 8.21 -8.82
CA MET A 157 7.14 7.18 -9.55
C MET A 157 6.49 7.75 -10.81
N THR A 158 5.93 8.96 -10.74
CA THR A 158 5.38 9.67 -11.91
C THR A 158 6.45 9.89 -12.98
N ALA A 159 7.63 10.40 -12.61
CA ALA A 159 8.72 10.65 -13.56
C ALA A 159 9.19 9.36 -14.26
N GLU A 160 9.34 8.25 -13.51
CA GLU A 160 9.71 6.96 -14.06
C GLU A 160 8.64 6.40 -15.01
N VAL A 161 7.36 6.50 -14.64
CA VAL A 161 6.27 6.06 -15.51
C VAL A 161 6.24 6.88 -16.81
N THR A 162 6.37 8.20 -16.73
CA THR A 162 6.47 9.06 -17.93
C THR A 162 7.63 8.65 -18.82
N ARG A 163 8.83 8.45 -18.25
CA ARG A 163 10.01 8.02 -19.01
C ARG A 163 9.79 6.68 -19.73
N VAL A 164 9.16 5.71 -19.04
CA VAL A 164 8.85 4.41 -19.61
C VAL A 164 7.88 4.53 -20.79
N LEU A 165 6.91 5.42 -20.70
CA LEU A 165 5.93 5.66 -21.77
C LEU A 165 6.56 6.36 -22.96
N ASP A 166 7.41 7.35 -22.74
CA ASP A 166 8.15 8.05 -23.79
C ASP A 166 9.09 7.10 -24.55
N ASP A 167 9.78 6.21 -23.83
CA ASP A 167 10.61 5.17 -24.46
C ASP A 167 9.81 4.22 -25.35
N VAL A 168 8.63 3.81 -24.88
CA VAL A 168 7.75 2.94 -25.67
C VAL A 168 7.21 3.69 -26.89
N ARG A 169 6.84 4.97 -26.74
CA ARG A 169 6.41 5.79 -27.87
C ARG A 169 7.50 5.86 -28.95
N ARG A 170 8.76 6.13 -28.57
CA ARG A 170 9.91 6.13 -29.49
C ARG A 170 10.19 4.80 -30.19
N GLN A 171 9.71 3.68 -29.66
CA GLN A 171 9.85 2.36 -30.30
C GLN A 171 8.74 2.05 -31.31
N LEU A 172 7.66 2.84 -31.29
CA LEU A 172 6.50 2.66 -32.17
C LEU A 172 6.48 3.64 -33.34
N ASP A 173 7.22 4.75 -33.23
CA ASP A 173 7.49 5.72 -34.30
C ASP A 173 8.71 5.23 -35.12
#